data_AF-A0A1C6G740-F1
#
_entry.id   AF-A0A1C6G740-F1
#
_cell.length_a   1.000
_cell.length_b   1.000
_cell.length_c   1.000
_cell.angle_alpha   90.00
_cell.angle_beta   90.00
_cell.angle_gamma   90.00
#
_symmetry.space_group_name_H-M   'P 1'
#
loop_
_entity.id
_entity.type
_entity.pdbx_description
1 polymer ?
#
loop_
_entity_poly.entity_id
_entity_poly.type
_entity_poly.pdbx_seq_one_letter_code
_entity_poly.pdbx_strand_id
1 'polypeptide(L)' 'MVAKRIDVSHHHHGGETHHMTTSTRYYVTFHVESGDRMEFSVSGREYGLLVEGDTGRLTFQGTRYLGFTQP' A
#
# COMPACT_ATOMS: atom_id res chain seq x y z
N MET A 1 -7.33 2.49 12.77
CA MET A 1 -6.37 1.36 12.80
C MET A 1 -5.83 1.09 11.39
N VAL A 2 -4.57 0.66 11.30
CA VAL A 2 -3.86 0.36 10.04
C VAL A 2 -3.82 -1.15 9.77
N ALA A 3 -3.98 -1.56 8.50
CA ALA A 3 -3.76 -2.92 8.02
C ALA A 3 -3.01 -2.91 6.68
N LYS A 4 -2.29 -3.99 6.34
CA LYS A 4 -1.39 -3.99 5.18
C LYS A 4 -1.61 -5.18 4.24
N ARG A 5 -1.31 -4.98 2.94
CA ARG A 5 -1.36 -6.02 1.90
C ARG A 5 -0.25 -5.84 0.87
N ILE A 6 0.34 -6.95 0.43
CA ILE A 6 1.34 -6.99 -0.65
C ILE A 6 0.71 -7.74 -1.83
N ASP A 7 0.89 -7.21 -3.04
CA ASP A 7 0.50 -7.86 -4.29
C ASP A 7 1.75 -8.09 -5.14
N VAL A 8 2.08 -9.36 -5.39
CA VAL A 8 3.24 -9.76 -6.19
C VAL A 8 2.74 -10.37 -7.49
N SER A 9 3.16 -9.80 -8.62
CA SER A 9 2.79 -10.25 -9.95
C SER A 9 4.03 -10.65 -10.75
N HIS A 10 3.95 -11.79 -11.44
CA HIS A 10 5.00 -12.28 -12.33
C HIS A 10 4.57 -12.11 -13.79
N HIS A 11 5.39 -11.45 -14.61
CA HIS A 11 5.14 -11.29 -16.03
C HIS A 11 6.14 -12.13 -16.83
N HIS A 12 5.62 -12.96 -17.72
CA HIS A 12 6.40 -13.70 -18.71
C HIS A 12 6.32 -12.96 -20.04
N HIS A 13 7.46 -12.47 -20.54
CA HIS A 13 7.54 -11.96 -21.91
C HIS A 13 7.95 -13.09 -22.85
N GLY A 14 7.05 -13.48 -23.76
CA GLY A 14 7.31 -14.46 -24.82
C GLY A 14 7.99 -13.83 -26.01
N GLY A 15 9.32 -13.90 -26.06
CA GLY A 15 10.18 -13.64 -27.21
C GLY A 15 11.37 -14.61 -27.19
N GLU A 16 12.25 -14.58 -28.19
CA GLU A 16 13.41 -15.50 -28.31
C GLU A 16 14.28 -15.60 -27.05
N THR A 17 14.22 -14.59 -26.17
CA THR A 17 14.81 -14.61 -24.83
C THR A 17 13.71 -14.66 -23.77
N HIS A 18 13.58 -15.80 -23.08
CA HIS A 18 12.63 -15.96 -21.97
C HIS A 18 13.03 -15.08 -20.79
N HIS A 19 12.45 -13.89 -20.68
CA HIS A 19 12.61 -13.01 -19.52
C HIS A 19 11.37 -13.08 -18.61
N MET A 20 11.60 -13.41 -17.35
CA MET A 20 10.61 -13.33 -16.28
C MET A 20 10.89 -12.07 -15.46
N THR A 21 9.88 -11.20 -15.31
CA THR A 21 9.95 -10.05 -14.41
C THR A 21 8.96 -10.23 -13.27
N THR A 22 9.33 -9.74 -12.09
CA THR A 22 8.45 -9.71 -10.91
C THR A 22 8.19 -8.26 -10.56
N SER A 23 6.95 -7.93 -10.25
CA SER A 23 6.55 -6.62 -9.75
C SER A 23 5.84 -6.78 -8.41
N THR A 24 6.02 -5.80 -7.53
CA THR A 24 5.41 -5.79 -6.20
C THR A 24 4.72 -4.46 -5.98
N ARG A 25 3.46 -4.51 -5.52
CA ARG A 25 2.68 -3.36 -5.11
C ARG A 25 2.33 -3.47 -3.63
N TYR A 26 2.37 -2.34 -2.93
CA TYR A 26 2.11 -2.24 -1.50
C TYR A 26 0.83 -1.46 -1.27
N TYR A 27 -0.02 -1.99 -0.41
CA TYR A 27 -1.30 -1.39 -0.06
C TYR A 27 -1.48 -1.28 1.45
N VAL A 28 -2.11 -0.20 1.87
CA VAL A 28 -2.44 0.06 3.28
C VAL A 28 -3.92 0.40 3.36
N THR A 29 -4.63 -0.27 4.27
CA THR A 29 -6.01 0.03 4.62
C THR A 29 -6.06 0.78 5.94
N PHE A 30 -6.74 1.93 5.94
CA PHE A 30 -7.05 2.70 7.14
C PHE A 30 -8.52 2.53 7.47
N HIS A 31 -8.81 2.14 8.71
CA HIS A 31 -10.14 2.32 9.29
C HIS A 31 -10.19 3.68 9.98
N VAL A 32 -11.04 4.56 9.46
CA VAL A 32 -11.24 5.93 9.96
C VAL A 32 -12.41 5.99 10.95
N GLU A 33 -12.56 7.12 11.64
CA GLU A 33 -13.56 7.28 12.70
C GLU A 33 -15.00 7.12 12.24
N SER A 34 -15.30 7.38 10.95
CA SER A 34 -16.64 7.14 10.38
C SER A 34 -16.99 5.65 10.27
N GLY A 35 -16.02 4.75 10.50
CA GLY A 35 -16.17 3.32 10.29
C GLY A 35 -15.73 2.87 8.88
N ASP A 36 -15.50 3.82 7.96
CA ASP A 36 -15.11 3.53 6.59
C ASP A 36 -13.71 2.90 6.52
N ARG A 37 -13.48 2.13 5.46
CA ARG A 37 -12.19 1.52 5.15
C ARG A 37 -11.65 2.11 3.85
N MET A 38 -10.49 2.73 3.93
CA MET A 38 -9.83 3.35 2.78
C MET A 38 -8.52 2.61 2.49
N GLU A 39 -8.41 2.02 1.30
CA GLU A 39 -7.18 1.37 0.83
C GLU A 39 -6.41 2.30 -0.13
N PHE A 40 -5.11 2.43 0.06
CA PHE A 40 -4.23 3.22 -0.80
C PHE A 40 -3.02 2.40 -1.24
N SER A 41 -2.60 2.58 -2.50
CA SER A 41 -1.26 2.14 -2.91
C SER A 41 -0.22 3.09 -2.34
N VAL A 42 0.82 2.55 -1.73
CA VAL A 42 1.91 3.33 -1.14
C VAL A 42 3.27 2.87 -1.68
N SER A 43 4.30 3.68 -1.49
CA SER A 43 5.66 3.24 -1.76
C SER A 43 6.09 2.17 -0.75
N GLY A 44 7.09 1.35 -1.10
CA GLY A 44 7.65 0.38 -0.16
C GLY A 44 8.24 1.04 1.11
N ARG A 45 8.76 2.27 1.00
CA ARG A 45 9.25 3.04 2.13
C ARG A 45 8.11 3.41 3.10
N GLU A 46 7.03 4.00 2.58
CA GLU A 46 5.85 4.34 3.38
C GLU A 46 5.23 3.09 4.02
N TYR A 47 5.12 2.01 3.24
CA TYR A 47 4.66 0.72 3.75
C TYR A 47 5.51 0.20 4.92
N GLY A 48 6.84 0.36 4.86
CA GLY A 48 7.76 -0.05 5.92
C GLY A 48 7.69 0.82 7.18
N LEU A 49 7.32 2.10 7.05
CA LEU A 49 7.21 3.04 8.18
C LEU A 49 5.90 2.89 8.96
N LEU A 50 4.84 2.46 8.30
CA LEU A 50 3.55 2.21 8.95
C LEU A 50 3.62 0.99 9.86
N VAL A 51 2.84 0.92 10.92
CA VAL A 51 2.73 -0.25 11.80
C VAL A 51 1.30 -0.74 11.77
N GLU A 52 1.09 -2.05 11.67
CA GLU A 52 -0.27 -2.61 11.71
C GLU A 52 -0.91 -2.42 13.09
N GLY A 53 -2.20 -2.11 13.11
CA GLY A 53 -2.94 -1.79 14.33
C GLY A 53 -2.89 -0.31 14.73
N ASP A 54 -1.90 0.45 14.25
CA ASP A 54 -1.70 1.82 14.70
C ASP A 54 -2.87 2.76 14.43
N THR A 55 -3.01 3.73 15.33
CA THR A 55 -3.95 4.84 15.25
C THR A 55 -3.18 6.13 15.11
N GLY A 56 -3.64 7.02 14.25
CA GLY A 56 -2.96 8.26 13.95
C GLY A 56 -3.72 9.05 12.91
N ARG A 57 -3.11 10.13 12.43
CA ARG A 57 -3.74 11.03 11.47
C ARG A 57 -3.38 10.64 10.04
N LEU A 58 -4.37 10.21 9.28
CA LEU A 58 -4.27 10.02 7.83
C LEU A 58 -4.46 11.36 7.11
N THR A 59 -3.56 11.68 6.17
CA THR A 59 -3.70 12.81 5.23
C THR A 59 -3.81 12.26 3.81
N PHE A 60 -4.83 12.66 3.07
CA PHE A 60 -5.09 12.19 1.71
C PHE A 60 -5.77 13.27 0.86
N GLN A 61 -5.73 13.10 -0.46
CA GLN A 61 -6.43 13.93 -1.43
C GLN A 61 -7.12 13.04 -2.45
N GLY A 62 -8.46 13.00 -2.42
CA GLY A 62 -9.23 12.06 -3.23
C GLY A 62 -8.83 10.61 -2.91
N THR A 63 -8.34 9.88 -3.90
CA THR A 63 -7.84 8.50 -3.75
C THR A 63 -6.33 8.42 -3.54
N ARG A 64 -5.64 9.56 -3.35
CA ARG A 64 -4.19 9.62 -3.18
C ARG A 64 -3.80 9.75 -1.71
N TYR A 65 -2.96 8.82 -1.24
CA TYR A 65 -2.27 8.93 0.05
C TYR A 65 -1.25 10.06 0.03
N LEU A 66 -1.27 10.91 1.06
CA LEU A 66 -0.29 11.99 1.26
C LEU A 66 0.59 11.78 2.50
N GLY A 67 0.10 11.08 3.52
CA GLY A 67 0.91 10.77 4.71
C GLY A 67 0.10 10.18 5.85
N PHE A 68 0.80 9.59 6.82
CA PHE A 68 0.25 9.16 8.09
C PHE A 68 1.19 9.59 9.20
N THR A 69 0.64 10.18 10.27
CA THR A 69 1.41 10.61 11.42
C THR A 69 0.90 9.88 12.66
N GLN A 70 1.80 9.15 13.31
CA GLN A 70 1.56 8.55 14.63
C GLN A 70 1.60 9.65 15.70
N PRO A 71 0.86 9.50 16.81
CA PRO A 71 0.91 10.41 17.95
C PRO A 71 2.30 10.53 18.58
#